data_AF-A0A8D9BVG3-F1
#
_entry.id   AF-A0A8D9BVG3-F1
#
_cell.length_a   1.000
_cell.length_b   1.000
_cell.length_c   1.000
_cell.angle_alpha   90.00
_cell.angle_beta   90.00
_cell.angle_gamma   90.00
#
_symmetry.space_group_name_H-M   'P 1'
#
loop_
_entity.id
_entity.type
_entity.pdbx_description
1 polymer ?
#
loop_
_entity_poly.entity_id
_entity_poly.type
_entity_poly.pdbx_seq_one_letter_code
_entity_poly.pdbx_strand_id
1 'polypeptide(L)'
;MNARVGKDHDRWKGVIGKHGVDARANNNGTRLLQFCSMEGLTLMNTWFQLKNKHKTTWQHQRSKKWHLIDYVIVRAERRKEIKRCRAMRGAQIDTDHHMVRATIQLENIIYKKKKSSVSTYNGRCLQNEVTKIRFYETLTDSKPNINNTNVEEAWTQIKQLYNSTAEQTVE
;
A
#
# COMPACT_ATOMS: atom_id res chain seq x y z
N MET A 1 19.75 -0.52 4.62
CA MET A 1 20.88 -0.75 3.69
C MET A 1 20.56 -0.03 2.38
N ASN A 2 21.45 0.84 1.87
CA ASN A 2 21.17 1.63 0.66
C ASN A 2 21.88 1.02 -0.55
N ALA A 3 21.13 0.26 -1.35
CA ALA A 3 21.63 -0.46 -2.51
C ALA A 3 21.51 0.38 -3.79
N ARG A 4 22.62 0.53 -4.51
CA ARG A 4 22.64 1.11 -5.86
C ARG A 4 23.16 0.04 -6.80
N VAL A 5 22.34 -0.39 -7.75
CA VAL A 5 22.62 -1.59 -8.56
C VAL A 5 23.29 -1.32 -9.91
N GLY A 6 23.46 -0.06 -10.28
CA GLY A 6 24.12 0.29 -11.55
C GLY A 6 23.25 0.02 -12.78
N LYS A 7 23.93 -0.14 -13.93
CA LYS A 7 23.31 -0.36 -15.26
C LYS A 7 23.95 -1.51 -16.06
N ASP A 8 24.76 -2.34 -15.40
CA ASP A 8 25.52 -3.44 -16.03
C ASP A 8 24.62 -4.65 -16.31
N HIS A 9 23.69 -4.48 -17.25
CA HIS A 9 22.67 -5.48 -17.55
C HIS A 9 23.21 -6.74 -18.24
N ASP A 10 24.36 -6.63 -18.92
CA ASP A 10 25.01 -7.75 -19.58
C ASP A 10 25.56 -8.73 -18.54
N ARG A 11 26.19 -8.20 -17.49
CA ARG A 11 26.65 -9.00 -16.35
C ARG A 11 25.49 -9.58 -15.52
N TRP A 12 24.42 -8.82 -15.35
CA TRP A 12 23.28 -9.16 -14.48
C TRP A 12 22.02 -9.48 -15.30
N LYS A 13 22.19 -10.27 -16.36
CA LYS A 13 21.14 -10.61 -17.31
C LYS A 13 19.96 -11.26 -16.59
N GLY A 14 18.76 -10.73 -16.81
CA GLY A 14 17.53 -11.22 -16.17
C GLY A 14 17.26 -10.67 -14.78
N VAL A 15 18.29 -10.21 -14.05
CA VAL A 15 18.14 -9.60 -12.72
C VAL A 15 17.85 -8.10 -12.83
N ILE A 16 18.51 -7.40 -13.76
CA ILE A 16 18.24 -5.99 -14.05
C ILE A 16 17.99 -5.77 -15.54
N GLY A 17 17.25 -4.71 -15.85
CA GLY A 17 17.05 -4.22 -17.21
C GLY A 17 18.07 -3.15 -17.63
N LYS A 18 17.96 -2.70 -18.88
CA LYS A 18 18.86 -1.74 -19.52
C LYS A 18 18.75 -0.29 -19.01
N HIS A 19 17.78 0.00 -18.15
CA HIS A 19 17.40 1.37 -17.77
C HIS A 19 17.71 1.71 -16.31
N GLY A 20 18.77 1.12 -15.74
CA GLY A 20 19.33 1.50 -14.45
C GLY A 20 19.64 3.01 -14.32
N VAL A 21 19.86 3.48 -13.10
CA VAL A 21 20.12 4.91 -12.82
C VAL A 21 21.62 5.17 -12.65
N ASP A 22 22.25 4.49 -11.70
CA ASP A 22 23.67 4.65 -11.43
C ASP A 22 24.53 3.96 -12.51
N ALA A 23 25.75 4.44 -12.71
CA ALA A 23 26.66 3.84 -13.68
C ALA A 23 27.20 2.48 -13.21
N ARG A 24 27.43 2.31 -11.89
CA ARG A 24 28.00 1.12 -11.27
C ARG A 24 27.23 0.75 -10.01
N ALA A 25 27.27 -0.53 -9.67
CA ALA A 25 26.76 -1.00 -8.39
C ALA A 25 27.69 -0.58 -7.24
N ASN A 26 27.14 -0.27 -6.07
CA ASN A 26 27.92 -0.20 -4.82
C ASN A 26 27.93 -1.58 -4.14
N ASN A 27 28.70 -1.75 -3.05
CA ASN A 27 28.82 -3.04 -2.36
C ASN A 27 27.45 -3.64 -1.96
N ASN A 28 26.54 -2.81 -1.46
CA ASN A 28 25.17 -3.23 -1.12
C ASN A 28 24.38 -3.64 -2.37
N GLY A 29 24.53 -2.90 -3.47
CA GLY A 29 23.93 -3.22 -4.76
C GLY A 29 24.45 -4.55 -5.31
N THR A 30 25.75 -4.81 -5.23
CA THR A 30 26.33 -6.08 -5.64
C THR A 30 25.76 -7.24 -4.83
N ARG A 31 25.64 -7.10 -3.50
CA ARG A 31 25.01 -8.13 -2.66
C ARG A 31 23.54 -8.36 -3.01
N LEU A 32 22.79 -7.30 -3.25
CA LEU A 32 21.39 -7.39 -3.68
C LEU A 32 21.27 -8.11 -5.04
N LEU A 33 22.16 -7.79 -5.97
CA LEU A 33 22.20 -8.41 -7.29
C LEU A 33 22.55 -9.91 -7.22
N GLN A 34 23.53 -10.27 -6.38
CA GLN A 34 23.88 -11.68 -6.10
C GLN A 34 22.68 -12.44 -5.54
N PHE A 35 22.04 -11.89 -4.51
CA PHE A 35 20.84 -12.47 -3.92
C PHE A 35 19.73 -12.66 -4.96
N CYS A 36 19.41 -11.61 -5.74
CA CYS A 36 18.35 -11.71 -6.75
C CYS A 36 18.70 -12.71 -7.86
N SER A 37 19.97 -12.82 -8.23
CA SER A 37 20.43 -13.81 -9.20
C SER A 37 20.25 -15.24 -8.69
N MET A 38 20.52 -15.49 -7.41
CA MET A 38 20.37 -16.81 -6.78
C MET A 38 18.89 -17.20 -6.65
N GLU A 39 18.04 -16.24 -6.30
CA GLU A 39 16.61 -16.48 -6.02
C GLU A 39 15.69 -16.37 -7.25
N GLY A 40 16.25 -16.15 -8.45
CA GLY A 40 15.45 -15.95 -9.66
C GLY A 40 14.56 -14.70 -9.59
N LEU A 41 15.06 -13.62 -8.99
CA LEU A 41 14.36 -12.36 -8.80
C LEU A 41 14.88 -11.27 -9.75
N THR A 42 14.04 -10.27 -10.02
CA THR A 42 14.36 -9.17 -10.93
C THR A 42 13.90 -7.82 -10.40
N LEU A 43 14.70 -6.78 -10.62
CA LEU A 43 14.49 -5.43 -10.10
C LEU A 43 13.75 -4.57 -11.13
N MET A 44 12.42 -4.46 -10.99
CA MET A 44 11.53 -3.88 -11.99
C MET A 44 11.81 -2.40 -12.31
N ASN A 45 12.36 -1.64 -11.36
CA ASN A 45 12.72 -0.23 -11.54
C ASN A 45 13.72 0.00 -12.69
N THR A 46 14.47 -1.03 -13.07
CA THR A 46 15.52 -0.96 -14.10
C THR A 46 15.06 -1.40 -15.51
N TRP A 47 13.83 -1.92 -15.64
CA TRP A 47 13.31 -2.48 -16.90
C TRP A 47 12.57 -1.49 -17.79
N PHE A 48 12.14 -0.36 -17.24
CA PHE A 48 11.33 0.61 -17.99
C PHE A 48 12.16 1.83 -18.40
N GLN A 49 12.06 2.21 -19.67
CA GLN A 49 12.66 3.44 -20.16
C GLN A 49 11.89 4.65 -19.63
N LEU A 50 12.36 5.19 -18.52
CA LEU A 50 11.79 6.37 -17.87
C LEU A 50 12.88 7.41 -17.62
N LYS A 51 12.49 8.70 -17.60
CA LYS A 51 13.37 9.78 -17.16
C LYS A 51 13.84 9.51 -15.73
N ASN A 52 15.09 9.82 -15.40
CA ASN A 52 15.67 9.54 -14.07
C ASN A 52 14.83 10.08 -12.90
N LYS A 53 14.20 11.25 -13.06
CA LYS A 53 13.25 11.83 -12.09
C LYS A 53 12.07 10.92 -11.73
N HIS A 54 11.74 9.94 -12.56
CA HIS A 54 10.68 8.95 -12.32
C HIS A 54 11.22 7.58 -11.88
N LYS A 55 12.52 7.46 -11.65
CA LYS A 55 13.17 6.23 -11.15
C LYS A 55 13.78 6.44 -9.77
N THR A 56 14.28 7.63 -9.48
CA THR A 56 14.95 7.94 -8.22
C THR A 56 13.98 8.22 -7.09
N THR A 57 14.28 7.67 -5.93
CA THR A 57 13.40 7.63 -4.76
C THR A 57 13.92 8.45 -3.60
N TRP A 58 15.23 8.68 -3.51
CA TRP A 58 15.80 9.41 -2.38
C TRP A 58 16.73 10.53 -2.84
N GLN A 59 16.71 11.67 -2.13
CA GLN A 59 17.62 12.78 -2.38
C GLN A 59 18.67 12.89 -1.27
N HIS A 60 19.94 12.86 -1.66
CA HIS A 60 21.02 13.14 -0.74
C HIS A 60 20.96 14.60 -0.27
N GLN A 61 20.85 14.83 1.04
CA GLN A 61 20.65 16.18 1.62
C GLN A 61 21.72 17.19 1.22
N ARG A 62 23.01 16.81 1.28
CA ARG A 62 24.15 17.69 0.92
C ARG A 62 24.33 17.90 -0.58
N SER A 63 24.51 16.83 -1.35
CA SER A 63 24.79 16.92 -2.80
C SER A 63 23.56 17.21 -3.64
N LYS A 64 22.36 17.17 -3.06
CA LYS A 64 21.05 17.28 -3.73
C LYS A 64 20.86 16.28 -4.88
N LYS A 65 21.70 15.23 -4.93
CA LYS A 65 21.66 14.19 -5.95
C LYS A 65 20.61 13.16 -5.60
N TRP A 66 19.83 12.78 -6.61
CA TRP A 66 18.80 11.77 -6.50
C TRP A 66 19.34 10.38 -6.81
N HIS A 67 18.94 9.39 -6.01
CA HIS A 67 19.35 7.99 -6.14
C HIS A 67 18.14 7.07 -6.17
N LEU A 68 18.29 5.93 -6.86
CA LEU A 68 17.37 4.81 -6.78
C LEU A 68 17.88 3.87 -5.68
N ILE A 69 17.16 3.77 -4.57
CA ILE A 69 17.50 2.89 -3.45
C ILE A 69 16.33 2.04 -2.96
N ASP A 70 15.11 2.36 -3.42
CA ASP A 70 13.89 1.60 -3.13
C ASP A 70 13.44 0.83 -4.38
N TYR A 71 13.30 -0.50 -4.26
CA TYR A 71 13.09 -1.39 -5.40
C TYR A 71 11.81 -2.19 -5.28
N VAL A 72 11.13 -2.37 -6.41
CA VAL A 72 10.11 -3.40 -6.60
C VAL A 72 10.81 -4.62 -7.19
N ILE A 73 10.86 -5.69 -6.40
CA ILE A 73 11.51 -6.95 -6.76
C ILE A 73 10.42 -7.99 -6.98
N VAL A 74 10.50 -8.72 -8.09
CA VAL A 74 9.53 -9.76 -8.46
C VAL A 74 10.25 -11.01 -8.95
N ARG A 75 9.55 -12.15 -8.95
CA ARG A 75 10.06 -13.36 -9.62
C ARG A 75 10.27 -13.07 -11.12
N ALA A 76 11.42 -13.49 -11.65
CA ALA A 76 11.79 -13.25 -13.05
C ALA A 76 10.73 -13.77 -14.04
N GLU A 77 10.12 -14.92 -13.73
CA GLU A 77 9.02 -15.54 -14.50
C GLU A 77 7.78 -14.65 -14.61
N ARG A 78 7.48 -13.88 -13.55
CA ARG A 78 6.30 -13.00 -13.46
C ARG A 78 6.58 -11.57 -13.90
N ARG A 79 7.80 -11.27 -14.36
CA ARG A 79 8.21 -9.94 -14.85
C ARG A 79 7.23 -9.34 -15.85
N LYS A 80 6.64 -10.16 -16.73
CA LYS A 80 5.67 -9.77 -17.78
C LYS A 80 4.36 -9.17 -17.23
N GLU A 81 4.02 -9.46 -15.99
CA GLU A 81 2.83 -8.95 -15.32
C GLU A 81 3.02 -7.49 -14.89
N ILE A 82 4.26 -7.07 -14.64
CA ILE A 82 4.55 -5.70 -14.25
C ILE A 82 4.57 -4.83 -15.52
N LYS A 83 3.62 -3.92 -15.63
CA LYS A 83 3.49 -3.01 -16.79
C LYS A 83 4.23 -1.70 -16.60
N ARG A 84 4.45 -1.30 -15.35
CA ARG A 84 5.18 -0.07 -15.04
C ARG A 84 5.73 -0.12 -13.63
N CYS A 85 6.89 0.48 -13.42
CA CYS A 85 7.45 0.77 -12.10
C CYS A 85 8.05 2.18 -12.11
N ARG A 86 7.63 3.07 -11.21
CA ARG A 86 8.10 4.47 -11.17
C ARG A 86 8.03 5.07 -9.77
N ALA A 87 8.91 6.04 -9.52
CA ALA A 87 8.79 6.95 -8.39
C ALA A 87 7.67 7.99 -8.62
N MET A 88 6.91 8.26 -7.56
CA MET A 88 5.77 9.16 -7.51
C MET A 88 6.19 10.48 -6.84
N ARG A 89 6.37 11.52 -7.67
CA ARG A 89 6.81 12.85 -7.21
C ARG A 89 5.70 13.76 -6.71
N GLY A 90 4.45 13.45 -7.04
CA GLY A 90 3.28 14.26 -6.65
C GLY A 90 2.66 13.84 -5.32
N ALA A 91 3.14 12.75 -4.73
CA ALA A 91 2.71 12.32 -3.40
C ALA A 91 3.73 12.88 -2.39
N GLN A 92 3.50 14.10 -1.92
CA GLN A 92 4.27 14.67 -0.82
C GLN A 92 3.74 14.08 0.48
N ILE A 93 4.50 13.13 0.99
CA ILE A 93 4.46 12.67 2.38
C ILE A 93 5.74 13.26 2.96
N ASP A 94 5.72 13.82 4.15
CA ASP A 94 6.82 14.57 4.78
C ASP A 94 8.05 13.68 5.09
N THR A 95 8.70 13.19 4.03
CA THR A 95 9.82 12.27 4.00
C THR A 95 10.77 12.67 2.87
N ASP A 96 12.05 12.35 3.05
CA ASP A 96 13.09 12.47 2.03
C ASP A 96 13.02 11.37 0.94
N HIS A 97 11.99 10.51 0.99
CA HIS A 97 11.70 9.48 -0.01
C HIS A 97 10.45 9.76 -0.87
N HIS A 98 10.55 9.54 -2.17
CA HIS A 98 9.40 9.38 -3.06
C HIS A 98 8.85 7.95 -2.97
N MET A 99 7.52 7.85 -2.87
CA MET A 99 6.82 6.58 -3.00
C MET A 99 7.11 5.90 -4.35
N VAL A 100 7.36 4.59 -4.33
CA VAL A 100 7.47 3.78 -5.55
C VAL A 100 6.12 3.14 -5.86
N ARG A 101 5.68 3.25 -7.12
CA ARG A 101 4.45 2.63 -7.60
C ARG A 101 4.76 1.64 -8.72
N ALA A 102 4.26 0.41 -8.57
CA ALA A 102 4.19 -0.57 -9.63
C ALA A 102 2.74 -0.73 -10.13
N THR A 103 2.57 -0.88 -11.44
CA THR A 103 1.31 -1.27 -12.06
C THR A 103 1.44 -2.72 -12.49
N ILE A 104 0.56 -3.56 -11.96
CA ILE A 104 0.57 -5.02 -12.17
C ILE A 104 -0.69 -5.38 -12.93
N GLN A 105 -0.54 -6.13 -14.03
CA GLN A 105 -1.62 -6.77 -14.73
C GLN A 105 -1.59 -8.25 -14.40
N LEU A 106 -2.62 -8.70 -13.69
CA LEU A 106 -2.79 -10.08 -13.28
C LEU A 106 -3.77 -10.73 -14.26
N GLU A 107 -3.32 -11.77 -14.95
CA GLU A 107 -4.16 -12.61 -15.80
C GLU A 107 -4.68 -13.78 -14.95
N ASN A 108 -5.91 -14.23 -15.18
CA ASN A 108 -6.50 -15.43 -14.57
C ASN A 108 -6.68 -15.42 -13.04
N ILE A 109 -6.96 -14.25 -12.43
CA ILE A 109 -7.43 -14.24 -11.05
C ILE A 109 -8.93 -14.54 -11.03
N ILE A 110 -9.26 -15.79 -10.68
CA ILE A 110 -10.62 -16.13 -10.23
C ILE A 110 -10.77 -15.52 -8.83
N TYR A 111 -11.20 -14.26 -8.77
CA TYR A 111 -11.49 -13.60 -7.51
C TYR A 111 -12.77 -14.18 -6.93
N LYS A 112 -12.67 -15.19 -6.07
CA LYS A 112 -13.77 -15.59 -5.20
C LYS A 112 -13.95 -14.49 -4.16
N LYS A 113 -14.78 -13.49 -4.50
CA LYS A 113 -15.21 -12.47 -3.54
C LYS A 113 -15.84 -13.22 -2.36
N LYS A 114 -15.15 -13.28 -1.21
CA LYS A 114 -15.83 -13.64 0.05
C LYS A 114 -16.95 -12.62 0.17
N LYS A 115 -18.21 -13.05 0.02
CA LYS A 115 -19.34 -12.24 0.44
C LYS A 115 -19.17 -12.08 1.94
N SER A 116 -18.55 -10.99 2.38
CA SER A 116 -18.70 -10.56 3.75
C SER A 116 -20.18 -10.22 3.90
N SER A 117 -20.93 -11.05 4.60
CA SER A 117 -22.31 -10.74 5.02
C SER A 117 -22.28 -9.69 6.11
N VAL A 118 -21.52 -8.60 5.92
CA VAL A 118 -21.64 -7.43 6.80
C VAL A 118 -22.97 -6.83 6.41
N SER A 119 -23.99 -7.04 7.24
CA SER A 119 -25.21 -6.28 7.19
C SER A 119 -24.83 -4.83 7.45
N THR A 120 -24.84 -4.02 6.40
CA THR A 120 -24.70 -2.57 6.54
C THR A 120 -26.08 -1.99 6.79
N TYR A 121 -26.24 -1.21 7.85
CA TYR A 121 -27.47 -0.44 8.07
C TYR A 121 -27.59 0.68 7.01
N ASN A 122 -28.79 0.94 6.54
CA ASN A 122 -29.04 2.02 5.58
C ASN A 122 -29.00 3.38 6.29
N GLY A 123 -27.81 3.98 6.42
CA GLY A 123 -27.64 5.28 7.08
C GLY A 123 -28.44 6.44 6.46
N ARG A 124 -29.04 6.27 5.27
CA ARG A 124 -29.95 7.28 4.69
C ARG A 124 -31.26 7.40 5.47
N CYS A 125 -31.69 6.37 6.20
CA CYS A 125 -32.89 6.45 7.02
C CYS A 125 -32.78 7.53 8.12
N LEU A 126 -31.56 7.87 8.56
CA LEU A 126 -31.31 8.95 9.52
C LEU A 126 -31.40 10.37 8.92
N GLN A 127 -31.62 10.50 7.61
CA GLN A 127 -31.97 11.79 6.99
C GLN A 127 -33.44 12.14 7.22
N ASN A 128 -34.27 11.16 7.58
CA ASN A 128 -35.65 11.39 8.00
C ASN A 128 -35.65 11.85 9.46
N GLU A 129 -36.23 13.02 9.72
CA GLU A 129 -36.21 13.62 11.06
C GLU A 129 -36.93 12.75 12.11
N VAL A 130 -37.97 12.02 11.73
CA VAL A 130 -38.70 11.10 12.63
C VAL A 130 -37.81 9.91 13.01
N THR A 131 -37.16 9.29 12.03
CA THR A 131 -36.26 8.16 12.27
C THR A 131 -35.05 8.56 13.09
N LYS A 132 -34.52 9.76 12.84
CA LYS A 132 -33.41 10.34 13.59
C LYS A 132 -33.79 10.60 15.05
N ILE A 133 -34.93 11.24 15.32
CA ILE A 133 -35.42 11.48 16.68
C ILE A 133 -35.59 10.14 17.41
N ARG A 134 -36.27 9.18 16.79
CA ARG A 134 -36.48 7.83 17.37
C ARG A 134 -35.16 7.12 17.71
N PHE A 135 -34.17 7.20 16.82
CA PHE A 135 -32.84 6.65 17.05
C PHE A 135 -32.14 7.31 18.25
N TYR A 136 -32.21 8.64 18.35
CA TYR A 136 -31.64 9.38 19.48
C TYR A 136 -32.31 9.02 20.82
N GLU A 137 -33.65 9.00 20.87
CA GLU A 137 -34.40 8.65 22.08
C GLU A 137 -34.06 7.24 22.57
N THR A 138 -34.04 6.27 21.65
CA THR A 138 -33.74 4.87 21.96
C THR A 138 -32.30 4.70 22.48
N LEU A 139 -31.34 5.46 21.93
CA LEU A 139 -29.95 5.49 22.41
C LEU A 139 -29.83 6.11 23.80
N THR A 140 -30.56 7.18 24.09
CA THR A 140 -30.49 7.88 25.38
C THR A 140 -31.12 7.08 26.51
N ASP A 141 -32.20 6.36 26.23
CA ASP A 141 -32.89 5.53 27.22
C ASP A 141 -32.05 4.30 27.62
N SER A 142 -31.24 3.79 26.70
CA SER A 142 -30.46 2.55 26.85
C SER A 142 -29.01 2.77 27.29
N LYS A 143 -28.68 3.96 27.84
CA LYS A 143 -27.30 4.41 28.07
C LYS A 143 -26.46 3.39 28.88
N PRO A 144 -25.34 2.87 28.33
CA PRO A 144 -24.53 1.86 29.01
C PRO A 144 -23.69 2.49 30.13
N ASN A 145 -23.47 1.72 31.20
CA ASN A 145 -22.65 2.13 32.33
C ASN A 145 -21.15 1.91 32.02
N ILE A 146 -20.57 2.87 31.31
CA ILE A 146 -19.19 2.82 30.78
C ILE A 146 -18.13 3.08 31.87
N ASN A 147 -18.52 3.60 33.04
CA ASN A 147 -17.59 4.16 34.02
C ASN A 147 -16.80 3.12 34.84
N ASN A 148 -17.07 1.81 34.69
CA ASN A 148 -16.50 0.77 35.56
C ASN A 148 -15.93 -0.45 34.81
N THR A 149 -15.58 -0.29 33.53
CA THR A 149 -15.10 -1.38 32.66
C THR A 149 -13.82 -1.00 31.91
N ASN A 150 -13.04 -1.99 31.47
CA ASN A 150 -11.85 -1.71 30.67
C ASN A 150 -12.23 -1.13 29.28
N VAL A 151 -11.26 -0.55 28.57
CA VAL A 151 -11.49 0.15 27.29
C VAL A 151 -12.12 -0.74 26.21
N GLU A 152 -11.74 -2.01 26.14
CA GLU A 152 -12.28 -2.97 25.15
C GLU A 152 -13.71 -3.39 25.48
N GLU A 153 -14.02 -3.57 26.76
CA GLU A 153 -15.37 -3.86 27.24
C GLU A 153 -16.30 -2.68 27.02
N ALA A 154 -15.83 -1.46 27.33
CA ALA A 154 -16.56 -0.22 27.05
C ALA A 154 -16.87 -0.09 25.56
N TRP A 155 -15.88 -0.33 24.69
CA TRP A 155 -16.06 -0.29 23.24
C TRP A 155 -17.07 -1.33 22.75
N THR A 156 -17.02 -2.55 23.31
CA THR A 156 -17.95 -3.62 22.96
C THR A 156 -19.39 -3.27 23.32
N GLN A 157 -19.61 -2.69 24.50
CA GLN A 157 -20.94 -2.25 24.95
C GLN A 157 -21.49 -1.12 24.06
N ILE A 158 -20.66 -0.13 23.72
CA ILE A 158 -21.04 0.94 22.80
C ILE A 158 -21.42 0.36 21.43
N LYS A 159 -20.61 -0.56 20.90
CA LYS A 159 -20.86 -1.18 19.60
C LYS A 159 -22.18 -1.98 19.58
N GLN A 160 -22.45 -2.75 20.63
CA GLN A 160 -23.69 -3.54 20.75
C GLN A 160 -24.92 -2.64 20.85
N LEU A 161 -24.83 -1.58 21.66
CA LEU A 161 -25.88 -0.57 21.77
C LEU A 161 -26.23 0.01 20.40
N TYR A 162 -25.25 0.58 19.69
CA TYR A 162 -25.48 1.20 18.39
C TYR A 162 -26.07 0.23 17.36
N ASN A 163 -25.62 -1.02 17.34
CA ASN A 163 -26.16 -2.04 16.45
C ASN A 163 -27.61 -2.40 16.79
N SER A 164 -27.94 -2.61 18.08
CA SER A 164 -29.30 -2.91 18.52
C SER A 164 -30.28 -1.76 18.25
N THR A 165 -29.86 -0.51 18.47
CA THR A 165 -30.68 0.67 18.16
C THR A 165 -30.87 0.82 16.66
N ALA A 166 -29.83 0.56 15.85
CA ALA A 166 -29.94 0.56 14.40
C ALA A 166 -30.92 -0.52 13.90
N GLU A 167 -30.87 -1.74 14.47
CA GLU A 167 -31.83 -2.82 14.15
C GLU A 167 -33.29 -2.44 14.46
N GLN A 168 -33.53 -1.69 15.53
CA GLN A 168 -34.88 -1.30 15.93
C GLN A 168 -35.45 -0.13 15.11
N THR A 169 -34.59 0.67 14.49
CA THR A 169 -35.00 1.99 13.97
C THR A 169 -34.64 2.25 12.51
N VAL A 170 -33.64 1.55 11.97
CA VAL A 170 -33.10 1.74 10.61
C VAL A 170 -33.21 0.40 9.87
N GLU A 171 -34.40 0.16 9.29
CA GLU A 171 -34.59 -0.81 8.19
C GLU A 171 -34.49 -0.09 6.84
#